data_AF-A0A2V2XRC4-F1
#
_entry.id   AF-A0A2V2XRC4-F1
#
_cell.length_a   1.000
_cell.length_b   1.000
_cell.length_c   1.000
_cell.angle_alpha   90.00
_cell.angle_beta   90.00
_cell.angle_gamma   90.00
#
_symmetry.space_group_name_H-M   'P 1'
#
loop_
_entity.id
_entity.type
_entity.pdbx_description
1 polymer ?
#
loop_
_entity_poly.entity_id
_entity_poly.type
_entity_poly.pdbx_seq_one_letter_code
_entity_poly.pdbx_strand_id
1 'polypeptide(L)'
;MIPMDDALVAVAIDLVRRAYSRISLDLSGSRVEDVDGRNIEHFLRSMSSSGVFTLHALKIYGEDPHHIAEACFKALGVSLKQASELTGGGVISSKGVA
;
A
#
# COMPACT_ATOMS: atom_id res chain seq x y z
N MET A 1 -4.30 0.97 8.58
CA MET A 1 -5.10 2.17 8.27
C MET A 1 -4.50 3.34 9.02
N ILE A 2 -4.24 4.47 8.37
CA ILE A 2 -3.60 5.64 8.96
C ILE A 2 -4.33 6.90 8.48
N PRO A 3 -4.67 7.83 9.39
CA PRO A 3 -5.18 9.15 9.01
C PRO A 3 -4.05 10.14 8.74
N MET A 4 -4.37 11.21 8.02
CA MET A 4 -3.65 12.46 8.01
C MET A 4 -4.66 13.58 7.72
N ASP A 5 -4.88 14.46 8.69
CA ASP A 5 -5.83 15.56 8.60
C ASP A 5 -7.20 15.13 8.04
N ASP A 6 -7.57 15.58 6.84
CA ASP A 6 -8.83 15.23 6.17
C ASP A 6 -8.85 13.83 5.54
N ALA A 7 -7.70 13.17 5.40
CA ALA A 7 -7.55 11.90 4.71
C ALA A 7 -7.48 10.69 5.66
N LEU A 8 -8.04 9.57 5.21
CA LEU A 8 -7.90 8.26 5.84
C LEU A 8 -7.62 7.20 4.78
N VAL A 9 -6.49 6.51 4.92
CA VAL A 9 -6.06 5.47 3.96
C VAL A 9 -5.84 4.13 4.65
N ALA A 10 -6.37 3.07 4.05
CA ALA A 10 -6.11 1.70 4.41
C ALA A 10 -5.12 1.07 3.42
N VAL A 11 -4.05 0.48 3.96
CA VAL A 11 -3.14 -0.38 3.21
C VAL A 11 -3.19 -1.77 3.85
N ALA A 12 -3.21 -2.81 3.00
CA ALA A 12 -3.11 -4.21 3.40
C ALA A 12 -2.11 -4.90 2.49
N ILE A 13 -1.25 -5.73 3.08
CA ILE A 13 -0.19 -6.45 2.38
C ILE A 13 -0.26 -7.91 2.77
N ASP A 14 -0.11 -8.77 1.77
CA ASP A 14 0.10 -10.19 1.95
C ASP A 14 1.35 -10.60 1.17
N LEU A 15 2.39 -11.03 1.89
CA LEU A 15 3.68 -11.46 1.35
C LEU A 15 3.64 -12.91 0.81
N VAL A 16 2.48 -13.33 0.32
CA VAL A 16 2.33 -14.50 -0.56
C VAL A 16 3.06 -14.24 -1.87
N ARG A 17 3.67 -15.28 -2.48
CA ARG A 17 4.34 -15.18 -3.78
C ARG A 17 3.36 -15.02 -4.96
N ARG A 18 2.50 -14.01 -4.90
CA ARG A 18 1.51 -13.67 -5.93
C ARG A 18 1.48 -12.16 -6.11
N ALA A 19 2.00 -11.72 -7.25
CA ALA A 19 1.91 -10.34 -7.67
C ALA A 19 0.45 -9.96 -7.93
N TYR A 20 -0.09 -9.08 -7.11
CA TYR A 20 -1.40 -8.47 -7.32
C TYR A 20 -1.43 -7.10 -6.66
N SER A 21 -2.14 -6.15 -7.28
CA SER A 21 -2.46 -4.91 -6.58
C SER A 21 -3.86 -4.38 -6.89
N ARG A 22 -4.48 -3.80 -5.86
CA ARG A 22 -5.68 -2.98 -5.96
C ARG A 22 -5.39 -1.61 -5.36
N ILE A 23 -5.23 -0.62 -6.22
CA ILE A 23 -4.96 0.78 -5.83
C ILE A 23 -6.18 1.63 -6.17
N SER A 24 -6.69 2.37 -5.18
CA SER A 24 -7.81 3.28 -5.32
C SER A 24 -7.57 4.47 -4.38
N LEU A 25 -6.72 5.40 -4.82
CA LEU A 25 -6.36 6.61 -4.07
C LEU A 25 -6.97 7.89 -4.67
N ASP A 26 -7.48 7.79 -5.90
CA ASP A 26 -8.02 8.89 -6.70
C ASP A 26 -7.04 10.06 -6.87
N LEU A 27 -5.74 9.75 -7.03
CA LEU A 27 -4.69 10.75 -7.25
C LEU A 27 -4.52 11.10 -8.74
N SER A 28 -5.39 10.57 -9.60
CA SER A 28 -5.33 10.84 -11.04
C SER A 28 -5.64 12.30 -11.34
N GLY A 29 -4.67 12.99 -11.95
CA GLY A 29 -4.81 14.42 -12.30
C GLY A 29 -4.43 15.38 -11.17
N SER A 30 -4.00 14.88 -10.02
CA SER A 30 -3.36 15.70 -8.99
C SER A 30 -1.83 15.75 -9.17
N ARG A 31 -1.21 16.72 -8.52
CA ARG A 31 0.22 16.69 -8.18
C ARG A 31 0.38 16.73 -6.68
N VAL A 32 1.32 15.94 -6.18
CA VAL A 32 1.80 16.01 -4.80
C VAL A 32 3.24 16.51 -4.88
N GLU A 33 3.43 17.77 -4.53
CA GLU A 33 4.68 18.50 -4.81
C GLU A 33 5.08 18.36 -6.30
N ASP A 34 6.28 17.86 -6.58
CA ASP A 34 6.78 17.64 -7.93
C ASP A 34 6.35 16.32 -8.58
N VAL A 35 5.56 15.48 -7.89
CA VAL A 35 5.19 14.14 -8.35
C VAL A 35 3.76 14.13 -8.89
N ASP A 36 3.58 13.64 -10.13
CA ASP A 36 2.25 13.34 -10.67
C ASP A 36 1.60 12.22 -9.83
N GLY A 37 0.37 12.42 -9.37
CA GLY A 37 -0.34 11.44 -8.56
C GLY A 37 -0.48 10.05 -9.21
N ARG A 38 -0.49 9.98 -10.55
CA ARG A 38 -0.44 8.70 -11.29
C ARG A 38 0.85 7.93 -11.05
N ASN A 39 1.97 8.62 -10.85
CA ASN A 39 3.25 7.98 -10.55
C ASN A 39 3.28 7.37 -9.16
N ILE A 40 2.53 7.94 -8.19
CA ILE A 40 2.36 7.34 -6.86
C ILE A 40 1.59 6.01 -6.97
N GLU A 41 0.46 6.00 -7.69
CA GLU A 41 -0.29 4.76 -7.92
C GLU A 41 0.52 3.73 -8.73
N HIS A 42 1.25 4.18 -9.76
CA HIS A 42 2.12 3.34 -10.57
C HIS A 42 3.26 2.73 -9.72
N PHE A 43 3.90 3.53 -8.86
CA PHE A 43 4.92 3.06 -7.94
C PHE A 43 4.42 1.89 -7.07
N LEU A 44 3.23 2.03 -6.46
CA LEU A 44 2.66 0.96 -5.62
C LEU A 44 2.39 -0.32 -6.42
N ARG A 45 1.87 -0.19 -7.65
CA ARG A 45 1.67 -1.34 -8.54
C ARG A 45 2.99 -2.00 -8.91
N SER A 46 3.98 -1.24 -9.35
CA SER A 46 5.31 -1.74 -9.69
C SER A 46 5.99 -2.40 -8.49
N MET A 47 5.90 -1.81 -7.30
CA MET A 47 6.45 -2.36 -6.07
C MET A 47 5.87 -3.75 -5.75
N SER A 48 4.54 -3.90 -5.78
CA SER A 48 3.87 -5.19 -5.54
C SER A 48 4.22 -6.24 -6.61
N SER A 49 4.34 -5.82 -7.87
CA SER A 49 4.69 -6.70 -8.98
C SER A 49 6.12 -7.19 -8.90
N SER A 50 7.08 -6.30 -8.62
CA SER A 50 8.50 -6.64 -8.50
C SER A 50 8.82 -7.41 -7.22
N GLY A 51 8.15 -7.07 -6.11
CA GLY A 51 8.28 -7.80 -4.85
C GLY A 51 7.49 -9.11 -4.82
N VAL A 52 6.66 -9.38 -5.84
CA VAL A 52 5.81 -10.57 -5.97
C VAL A 52 4.93 -10.77 -4.74
N PHE A 53 4.21 -9.73 -4.33
CA PHE A 53 3.28 -9.77 -3.21
C PHE A 53 1.95 -9.12 -3.56
N THR A 54 0.94 -9.37 -2.73
CA THR A 54 -0.40 -8.79 -2.88
C THR A 54 -0.49 -7.49 -2.08
N LEU A 55 -0.88 -6.39 -2.72
CA LEU A 55 -1.00 -5.08 -2.10
C LEU A 55 -2.36 -4.43 -2.39
N HIS A 56 -3.05 -4.01 -1.34
CA HIS A 56 -4.24 -3.18 -1.44
C HIS A 56 -3.95 -1.82 -0.82
N ALA A 57 -4.23 -0.74 -1.54
CA ALA A 57 -4.17 0.62 -1.03
C ALA A 57 -5.46 1.35 -1.41
N LEU A 58 -6.24 1.73 -0.40
CA LEU A 58 -7.57 2.30 -0.56
C LEU A 58 -7.67 3.58 0.27
N LYS A 59 -7.95 4.70 -0.40
CA LYS A 59 -8.46 5.90 0.25
C LYS A 59 -9.90 5.62 0.68
N ILE A 60 -10.18 5.75 1.96
CA ILE A 60 -11.54 5.64 2.50
C ILE A 60 -12.25 6.99 2.32
N TYR A 61 -11.57 8.07 2.69
CA TYR A 61 -11.98 9.45 2.44
C TYR A 61 -10.77 10.39 2.46
N GLY A 62 -10.96 11.64 2.05
CA GLY A 62 -9.93 12.68 1.92
C GLY A 62 -10.05 13.43 0.59
N GLU A 63 -9.71 14.70 0.62
CA GLU A 63 -9.76 15.63 -0.52
C GLU A 63 -8.36 16.12 -0.90
N ASP A 64 -7.48 16.38 0.07
CA ASP A 64 -6.14 16.87 -0.19
C ASP A 64 -5.20 15.74 -0.72
N PRO A 65 -4.64 15.89 -1.94
CA PRO A 65 -3.76 14.87 -2.53
C PRO A 65 -2.49 14.58 -1.73
N HIS A 66 -1.91 15.60 -1.09
CA HIS A 66 -0.72 15.44 -0.25
C HIS A 66 -1.07 14.59 0.97
N HIS A 67 -2.17 14.91 1.66
CA HIS A 67 -2.61 14.16 2.84
C HIS A 67 -2.96 12.70 2.49
N ILE A 68 -3.64 12.46 1.37
CA ILE A 68 -3.94 11.11 0.88
C ILE A 68 -2.65 10.34 0.60
N ALA A 69 -1.69 10.95 -0.10
CA ALA A 69 -0.43 10.30 -0.44
C ALA A 69 0.38 9.96 0.81
N GLU A 70 0.56 10.92 1.72
CA GLU A 70 1.34 10.71 2.94
C GLU A 70 0.68 9.68 3.88
N ALA A 71 -0.65 9.75 4.07
CA ALA A 71 -1.39 8.72 4.79
C ALA A 71 -1.20 7.33 4.17
N CYS A 72 -1.20 7.22 2.83
CA CYS A 72 -0.93 5.99 2.12
C CYS A 72 0.47 5.44 2.41
N PHE A 73 1.51 6.25 2.31
CA PHE A 73 2.89 5.81 2.58
C PHE A 73 3.12 5.46 4.05
N LYS A 74 2.52 6.20 4.99
CA LYS A 74 2.53 5.84 6.42
C LYS A 74 1.84 4.49 6.66
N ALA A 75 0.66 4.29 6.08
CA ALA A 75 -0.07 3.03 6.17
C ALA A 75 0.70 1.86 5.53
N LEU A 76 1.39 2.10 4.42
CA LEU A 76 2.27 1.14 3.76
C LEU A 76 3.41 0.72 4.68
N GLY A 77 4.10 1.67 5.32
CA GLY A 77 5.19 1.38 6.25
C GLY A 77 4.74 0.53 7.45
N VAL A 78 3.59 0.85 8.05
CA VAL A 78 3.01 0.06 9.15
C VAL A 78 2.64 -1.35 8.68
N SER A 79 2.00 -1.47 7.52
CA SER A 79 1.57 -2.76 6.97
C SER A 79 2.75 -3.66 6.59
N LEU A 80 3.81 -3.09 5.99
CA LEU A 80 5.05 -3.81 5.69
C LEU A 80 5.72 -4.29 6.97
N LYS A 81 5.83 -3.41 7.98
CA LYS A 81 6.42 -3.79 9.28
C LYS A 81 5.69 -5.00 9.86
N GLN A 82 4.36 -4.97 9.91
CA GLN A 82 3.54 -6.07 10.40
C GLN A 82 3.70 -7.34 9.55
N ALA A 83 3.63 -7.23 8.23
CA ALA A 83 3.74 -8.38 7.33
C ALA A 83 5.13 -9.02 7.34
N SER A 84 6.18 -8.23 7.62
CA SER A 84 7.58 -8.69 7.70
C SER A 84 7.99 -9.21 9.07
N GLU A 85 7.09 -9.21 10.05
CA GLU A 85 7.42 -9.63 11.42
C GLU A 85 7.74 -11.13 11.46
N LEU A 86 8.87 -11.48 12.08
CA LEU A 86 9.29 -12.86 12.27
C LEU A 86 8.36 -13.56 13.25
N THR A 87 7.43 -14.34 12.74
CA THR A 87 6.68 -15.30 13.56
C THR A 87 7.53 -16.58 13.66
N GLY A 88 7.83 -17.03 14.87
CA GLY A 88 8.73 -18.18 15.11
C GLY A 88 8.22 -19.55 14.62
N GLY A 89 7.27 -19.59 13.67
CA GLY A 89 6.46 -20.75 13.28
C GLY A 89 6.66 -21.28 11.85
N GLY A 90 7.76 -20.94 11.17
CA GLY A 90 8.01 -21.41 9.81
C GLY A 90 7.13 -20.71 8.77
N VAL A 91 6.85 -21.37 7.64
CA VAL A 91 6.10 -20.76 6.53
C VAL A 91 4.63 -20.58 6.91
N ILE A 92 4.13 -19.33 6.88
CA ILE A 92 2.74 -18.97 7.18
C ILE A 92 1.86 -19.22 5.94
N SER A 93 1.64 -20.49 5.60
CA SER A 93 0.79 -20.90 4.47
C SER A 93 0.24 -22.30 4.70
N SER A 94 -1.07 -22.49 4.50
CA SER A 94 -1.71 -23.82 4.59
C SER A 94 -1.19 -24.80 3.53
N LYS A 95 -0.56 -24.29 2.46
CA LYS A 95 0.06 -25.10 1.41
C LYS A 95 1.51 -25.50 1.75
N GLY A 96 2.06 -25.02 2.87
CA GLY A 96 3.44 -25.27 3.29
C GLY A 96 4.50 -24.55 2.46
N VAL A 97 4.08 -23.71 1.51
CA VAL A 97 4.95 -22.90 0.63
C VAL A 97 4.47 -21.45 0.64
N ALA A 98 5.44 -20.53 0.67
CA ALA A 98 5.21 -19.09 0.52
C ALA A 98 4.87 -18.73 -0.93
#